data_AF-A0AA93HKA5-F1
#
_entry.id   AF-A0AA93HKA5-F1
#
_cell.length_a   1.000
_cell.length_b   1.000
_cell.length_c   1.000
_cell.angle_alpha   90.00
_cell.angle_beta   90.00
_cell.angle_gamma   90.00
#
_symmetry.space_group_name_H-M   'P 1'
#
loop_
_entity.id
_entity.type
_entity.pdbx_description
1 polymer ?
#
loop_
_entity_poly.entity_id
_entity_poly.type
_entity_poly.pdbx_seq_one_letter_code
_entity_poly.pdbx_strand_id
1 'polypeptide(L)'
;MEEAHRYLGREDASLARDAVQRIVKEGRKFGIGAMIVSQRPSEIDDTILSQCGTFFSLRLSNSADRSKVQAALPDSLSGIVDSLPVLRTGEAVITGEAAKLPVRCRITLPEEGKRPSSEDPLVAQNWCKDRNAENYAALTATWRSQNPRWTEE
;
A
#
# COMPACT_ATOMS: atom_id res chain seq x y z
N MET A 1 6.66 0.88 -1.73
CA MET A 1 6.08 1.78 -0.72
C MET A 1 4.78 1.16 -0.28
N GLU A 2 4.81 0.53 0.88
CA GLU A 2 3.63 -0.04 1.53
C GLU A 2 2.75 1.08 2.10
N GLU A 3 1.46 0.79 2.26
CA GLU A 3 0.49 1.69 2.87
C GLU A 3 0.45 3.09 2.23
N ALA A 4 0.63 3.15 0.90
CA ALA A 4 0.96 4.38 0.20
C ALA A 4 -0.11 5.48 0.32
N HIS A 5 -1.38 5.11 0.54
CA HIS A 5 -2.46 6.07 0.77
C HIS A 5 -2.21 6.98 2.00
N ARG A 6 -1.41 6.54 2.99
CA ARG A 6 -1.04 7.37 4.15
C ARG A 6 -0.08 8.51 3.83
N TYR A 7 0.66 8.39 2.74
CA TYR A 7 1.77 9.30 2.45
C TYR A 7 1.58 10.05 1.13
N LEU A 8 0.83 9.47 0.20
CA LEU A 8 0.64 9.97 -1.17
C LEU A 8 -0.77 10.53 -1.39
N GLY A 9 -1.41 10.97 -0.30
CA GLY A 9 -2.73 11.60 -0.30
C GLY A 9 -2.76 12.96 -0.99
N ARG A 10 -3.98 13.39 -1.35
CA ARG A 10 -4.21 14.69 -2.00
C ARG A 10 -4.06 15.88 -1.05
N GLU A 11 -4.46 15.73 0.22
CA GLU A 11 -4.68 16.87 1.11
C GLU A 11 -3.43 17.37 1.85
N ASP A 12 -2.39 16.55 1.99
CA ASP A 12 -1.14 16.95 2.66
C ASP A 12 0.01 17.06 1.67
N ALA A 13 0.64 18.24 1.61
CA ALA A 13 1.94 18.44 0.95
C ALA A 13 3.02 17.71 1.75
N SER A 14 3.13 16.40 1.55
CA SER A 14 4.13 15.57 2.20
C SER A 14 5.41 15.55 1.37
N LEU A 15 6.58 15.66 2.02
CA LEU A 15 7.88 15.49 1.37
C LEU A 15 7.98 14.14 0.64
N ALA A 16 7.30 13.12 1.17
CA ALA A 16 7.22 11.79 0.56
C ALA A 16 6.48 11.83 -0.78
N ARG A 17 5.37 12.57 -0.89
CA ARG A 17 4.60 12.72 -2.13
C ARG A 17 5.46 13.37 -3.20
N ASP A 18 6.11 14.49 -2.90
CA ASP A 18 6.92 15.21 -3.88
C ASP A 18 8.10 14.37 -4.36
N ALA A 19 8.76 13.65 -3.44
CA ALA A 19 9.83 12.72 -3.77
C ALA A 19 9.34 11.58 -4.67
N VAL A 20 8.23 10.92 -4.32
CA VAL A 20 7.67 9.83 -5.13
C VAL A 20 7.18 10.34 -6.48
N GLN A 21 6.54 11.51 -6.53
CA GLN A 21 6.08 12.12 -7.77
C GLN A 21 7.25 12.43 -8.72
N ARG A 22 8.38 12.88 -8.18
CA ARG A 22 9.62 13.05 -8.95
C ARG A 22 10.16 11.71 -9.45
N ILE A 23 10.18 10.67 -8.61
CA ILE A 23 10.64 9.33 -9.00
C ILE A 23 9.75 8.76 -10.12
N VAL A 24 8.42 8.85 -10.03
CA VAL A 24 7.54 8.30 -11.07
C VAL A 24 7.63 9.09 -12.39
N LYS A 25 7.89 10.41 -12.34
CA LYS A 25 8.03 11.26 -13.55
C LYS A 25 9.39 11.12 -14.23
N GLU A 26 10.47 11.03 -13.46
CA GLU A 26 11.85 11.13 -13.96
C GLU A 26 12.67 9.86 -13.80
N GLY A 27 12.28 8.96 -12.89
CA GLY A 27 13.05 7.78 -12.51
C GLY A 27 13.42 6.88 -13.68
N ARG A 28 12.56 6.79 -14.70
CA ARG A 28 12.83 6.04 -15.93
C ARG A 28 14.12 6.50 -16.64
N LYS A 29 14.45 7.80 -16.60
CA LYS A 29 15.68 8.33 -17.20
C LYS A 29 16.95 7.81 -16.51
N PHE A 30 16.81 7.38 -15.26
CA PHE A 30 17.91 6.94 -14.40
C PHE A 30 17.85 5.44 -14.08
N GLY A 31 16.94 4.69 -14.71
CA GLY A 31 16.74 3.26 -14.43
C GLY A 31 16.16 2.98 -13.04
N ILE A 32 15.51 3.96 -12.41
CA ILE A 32 14.89 3.82 -11.10
C ILE A 32 13.41 3.54 -11.28
N GLY A 33 12.93 2.45 -10.68
CA GLY A 33 11.51 2.10 -10.58
C GLY A 33 10.96 2.38 -9.19
N ALA A 34 9.65 2.57 -9.11
CA ALA A 34 8.92 2.61 -7.85
C ALA A 34 7.80 1.56 -7.88
N MET A 35 7.60 0.88 -6.76
CA MET A 35 6.44 0.03 -6.52
C MET A 35 5.59 0.67 -5.43
N ILE A 36 4.31 0.87 -5.72
CA ILE A 36 3.35 1.51 -4.83
C ILE A 36 2.30 0.47 -4.46
N VAL A 37 2.13 0.23 -3.17
CA VAL A 37 1.20 -0.77 -2.65
C VAL A 37 0.21 -0.06 -1.73
N SER A 38 -1.08 -0.25 -2.00
CA SER A 38 -2.16 0.36 -1.22
C SER A 38 -3.46 -0.43 -1.38
N GLN A 39 -4.22 -0.47 -0.30
CA GLN A 39 -5.59 -0.98 -0.19
C GLN A 39 -6.65 0.05 -0.62
N ARG A 40 -6.29 1.34 -0.67
CA ARG A 40 -7.19 2.46 -1.03
C ARG A 40 -6.58 3.28 -2.16
N PRO A 41 -6.58 2.77 -3.40
CA PRO A 41 -6.11 3.54 -4.54
C PRO A 41 -6.86 4.86 -4.72
N SER A 42 -8.13 4.98 -4.32
CA SER A 42 -8.88 6.25 -4.43
C SER A 42 -8.27 7.40 -3.65
N GLU A 43 -7.51 7.10 -2.60
CA GLU A 43 -6.84 8.08 -1.75
C GLU A 43 -5.46 8.50 -2.29
N ILE A 44 -4.95 7.87 -3.36
CA ILE A 44 -3.66 8.22 -3.97
C ILE A 44 -3.83 9.32 -5.02
N ASP A 45 -2.84 10.21 -5.09
CA ASP A 45 -2.72 11.23 -6.15
C ASP A 45 -2.77 10.63 -7.57
N ASP A 46 -3.59 11.24 -8.42
CA ASP A 46 -3.89 10.82 -9.80
C ASP A 46 -2.65 10.92 -10.69
N THR A 47 -1.80 11.90 -10.43
CA THR A 47 -0.53 12.03 -11.15
C THR A 47 0.36 10.84 -10.86
N ILE A 48 0.39 10.36 -9.62
CA ILE A 48 1.23 9.21 -9.27
C ILE A 48 0.67 7.93 -9.92
N LEU A 49 -0.65 7.70 -9.84
CA LEU A 49 -1.27 6.53 -10.44
C LEU A 49 -1.17 6.53 -11.96
N SER A 50 -1.37 7.66 -12.64
CA SER A 50 -1.26 7.76 -14.10
C SER A 50 0.15 7.56 -14.65
N GLN A 51 1.19 7.70 -13.81
CA GLN A 51 2.58 7.38 -14.19
C GLN A 51 2.94 5.91 -13.93
N CYS A 52 2.07 5.12 -13.29
CA CYS A 52 2.32 3.69 -13.08
C CYS A 52 2.12 2.93 -14.39
N GLY A 53 3.21 2.38 -14.96
CA GLY A 53 3.15 1.63 -16.21
C GLY A 53 2.63 0.19 -16.07
N THR A 54 2.54 -0.34 -14.85
CA THR A 54 2.04 -1.70 -14.58
C THR A 54 1.18 -1.70 -13.33
N PHE A 55 0.04 -2.38 -13.39
CA PHE A 55 -0.88 -2.56 -12.28
C PHE A 55 -1.02 -4.03 -11.94
N PHE A 56 -0.91 -4.33 -10.64
CA PHE A 56 -1.28 -5.61 -10.04
C PHE A 56 -2.54 -5.36 -9.21
N SER A 57 -3.70 -5.52 -9.83
CA SER A 57 -4.99 -5.25 -9.19
C SER A 57 -5.51 -6.52 -8.52
N LEU A 58 -5.45 -6.54 -7.19
CA LEU A 58 -6.09 -7.57 -6.37
C LEU A 58 -7.58 -7.22 -6.18
N ARG A 59 -8.27 -8.01 -5.35
CA ARG A 59 -9.70 -7.81 -5.08
C ARG A 59 -10.00 -6.41 -4.56
N LEU A 60 -10.86 -5.67 -5.27
CA LEU A 60 -11.35 -4.35 -4.89
C LEU A 60 -12.88 -4.33 -4.87
N SER A 61 -13.45 -4.27 -3.67
CA SER A 61 -14.90 -4.29 -3.45
C SER A 61 -15.53 -2.90 -3.46
N ASN A 62 -14.77 -1.87 -3.13
CA ASN A 62 -15.21 -0.48 -3.14
C ASN A 62 -15.29 0.06 -4.58
N SER A 63 -16.42 0.68 -4.94
CA SER A 63 -16.62 1.27 -6.27
C SER A 63 -15.67 2.44 -6.54
N ALA A 64 -15.38 3.28 -5.53
CA ALA A 64 -14.48 4.43 -5.70
C ALA A 64 -13.05 3.96 -6.05
N ASP A 65 -12.57 2.91 -5.37
CA ASP A 65 -11.26 2.32 -5.64
C ASP A 65 -11.20 1.68 -7.03
N ARG A 66 -12.25 0.97 -7.44
CA ARG A 66 -12.35 0.41 -8.80
C ARG A 66 -12.36 1.49 -9.86
N SER A 67 -13.17 2.54 -9.69
CA SER A 67 -13.23 3.66 -10.63
C SER A 67 -11.88 4.36 -10.74
N LYS A 68 -11.12 4.45 -9.63
CA LYS A 68 -9.78 5.03 -9.65
C LYS A 68 -8.80 4.21 -10.47
N VAL A 69 -8.78 2.89 -10.25
CA VAL A 69 -7.94 1.97 -11.04
C VAL A 69 -8.38 1.98 -12.50
N GLN A 70 -9.69 2.00 -12.76
CA GLN A 70 -10.24 2.08 -14.11
C GLN A 70 -9.76 3.33 -14.85
N ALA A 71 -9.80 4.49 -14.18
CA ALA A 71 -9.39 5.76 -14.77
C ALA A 71 -7.87 5.82 -15.07
N ALA A 72 -7.07 5.00 -14.39
CA ALA A 72 -5.63 4.90 -14.64
C ALA A 72 -5.27 3.88 -15.74
N LEU A 73 -6.24 3.12 -16.23
CA LEU A 73 -6.07 2.09 -17.26
C LEU A 73 -6.73 2.52 -18.58
N PRO A 74 -6.29 1.99 -19.73
CA PRO A 74 -6.99 2.19 -21.00
C PRO A 74 -8.44 1.70 -20.97
N ASP A 75 -9.35 2.40 -21.64
CA ASP A 75 -10.79 2.10 -21.66
C ASP A 75 -11.13 0.67 -22.12
N SER A 76 -10.28 0.09 -22.98
CA SER A 76 -10.41 -1.29 -23.46
C SER A 76 -10.29 -2.35 -22.35
N LEU A 77 -9.81 -1.97 -21.16
CA LEU A 77 -9.62 -2.86 -20.01
C LEU A 77 -10.77 -2.79 -19.00
N SER A 78 -11.81 -2.00 -19.28
CA SER A 78 -12.98 -1.80 -18.41
C SER A 78 -13.62 -3.09 -17.90
N GLY A 79 -13.93 -4.02 -18.80
CA GLY A 79 -14.55 -5.30 -18.43
C GLY A 79 -13.67 -6.17 -17.51
N ILE A 80 -12.35 -5.95 -17.48
CA ILE A 80 -11.44 -6.69 -16.60
C ILE A 80 -11.46 -6.08 -15.20
N VAL A 81 -11.52 -4.75 -15.08
CA VAL A 81 -11.64 -4.06 -13.80
C VAL A 81 -12.98 -4.36 -13.12
N ASP A 82 -14.03 -4.59 -13.90
CA ASP A 82 -15.33 -5.05 -13.41
C ASP A 82 -15.28 -6.43 -12.74
N SER A 83 -14.24 -7.23 -13.03
CA SER A 83 -14.01 -8.54 -12.39
C SER A 83 -13.27 -8.45 -11.06
N LEU A 84 -12.69 -7.30 -10.69
CA LEU A 84 -11.96 -7.13 -9.43
C LEU A 84 -12.75 -7.50 -8.17
N PRO A 85 -14.07 -7.23 -8.04
CA PRO A 85 -14.85 -7.61 -6.85
C PRO A 85 -14.93 -9.12 -6.63
N VAL A 86 -14.89 -9.91 -7.71
CA VAL A 86 -15.12 -11.36 -7.68
C VAL A 86 -13.83 -12.18 -7.59
N LEU A 87 -12.67 -11.51 -7.55
CA LEU A 87 -11.37 -12.17 -7.36
C LEU A 87 -11.31 -12.85 -5.99
N ARG A 88 -10.69 -14.04 -5.93
CA ARG A 88 -10.41 -14.73 -4.67
C ARG A 88 -9.14 -14.21 -4.00
N THR A 89 -8.87 -14.65 -2.76
CA THR A 89 -7.66 -14.25 -2.04
C THR A 89 -6.45 -14.84 -2.76
N GLY A 90 -5.47 -14.00 -3.06
CA GLY A 90 -4.30 -14.37 -3.85
C GLY A 90 -4.53 -14.38 -5.35
N GLU A 91 -5.70 -14.01 -5.85
CA GLU A 91 -5.88 -13.72 -7.28
C GLU A 91 -5.61 -12.24 -7.58
N ALA A 92 -5.04 -11.98 -8.75
CA ALA A 92 -4.77 -10.65 -9.26
C ALA A 92 -5.04 -10.57 -10.75
N VAL A 93 -5.41 -9.38 -11.20
CA VAL A 93 -5.39 -8.96 -12.59
C VAL A 93 -4.11 -8.15 -12.80
N ILE A 94 -3.31 -8.53 -13.80
CA ILE A 94 -2.08 -7.83 -14.17
C ILE A 94 -2.28 -7.16 -15.52
N THR A 95 -2.02 -5.85 -15.59
CA THR A 95 -2.16 -5.02 -16.79
C THR A 95 -0.98 -4.04 -16.90
N GLY A 96 -0.71 -3.59 -18.13
CA GLY A 96 0.37 -2.63 -18.40
C GLY A 96 1.64 -3.30 -18.93
N GLU A 97 2.77 -2.62 -18.82
CA GLU A 97 4.03 -2.98 -19.49
C GLU A 97 4.58 -4.36 -19.13
N ALA A 98 4.29 -4.88 -17.92
CA ALA A 98 4.74 -6.20 -17.49
C ALA A 98 4.00 -7.37 -18.17
N ALA A 99 2.89 -7.13 -18.88
CA ALA A 99 2.10 -8.17 -19.51
C ALA A 99 1.68 -7.79 -20.95
N LYS A 100 1.95 -8.66 -21.92
CA LYS A 100 1.57 -8.42 -23.35
C LYS A 100 0.06 -8.32 -23.55
N LEU A 101 -0.69 -9.03 -22.73
CA LEU A 101 -2.14 -9.00 -22.65
C LEU A 101 -2.52 -8.95 -21.17
N PRO A 102 -3.65 -8.34 -20.82
CA PRO A 102 -4.22 -8.45 -19.48
C PRO A 102 -4.36 -9.92 -19.08
N VAL A 103 -3.85 -10.27 -17.90
CA VAL A 103 -3.95 -11.64 -17.39
C VAL A 103 -4.56 -11.66 -16.00
N ARG A 104 -5.49 -12.58 -15.78
CA ARG A 104 -5.94 -12.96 -14.44
C ARG A 104 -5.13 -14.18 -14.00
N CYS A 105 -4.44 -14.06 -12.87
CA CYS A 105 -3.59 -15.12 -12.34
C CYS A 105 -3.75 -15.27 -10.83
N ARG A 106 -3.27 -16.39 -10.30
CA ARG A 106 -3.10 -16.60 -8.87
C ARG A 106 -1.64 -16.41 -8.50
N ILE A 107 -1.39 -15.57 -7.50
CA ILE A 107 -0.05 -15.30 -6.99
C ILE A 107 0.41 -16.51 -6.18
N THR A 108 1.54 -17.08 -6.59
CA THR A 108 2.20 -18.16 -5.84
C THR A 108 2.85 -17.58 -4.59
N LEU A 109 2.48 -18.10 -3.42
CA LEU A 109 3.09 -17.69 -2.16
C LEU A 109 4.50 -18.29 -2.02
N PRO A 110 5.43 -17.57 -1.35
CA PRO A 110 6.70 -18.16 -0.93
C PRO A 110 6.50 -19.39 -0.04
N GLU A 111 7.54 -20.23 0.01
CA GLU A 111 7.61 -21.41 0.88
C GLU A 111 7.31 -21.06 2.35
N GLU A 112 6.72 -22.01 3.07
CA GLU A 112 6.40 -21.90 4.49
C GLU A 112 7.72 -21.72 5.28
N GLY A 113 7.91 -20.54 5.87
CA GLY A 113 9.19 -20.10 6.48
C GLY A 113 9.91 -18.95 5.76
N LYS A 114 9.54 -18.65 4.51
CA LYS A 114 10.03 -17.48 3.74
C LYS A 114 8.97 -16.38 3.58
N ARG A 115 7.83 -16.53 4.26
CA ARG A 115 6.74 -15.57 4.22
C ARG A 115 7.02 -14.42 5.20
N PRO A 116 6.63 -13.19 4.87
CA PRO A 116 6.71 -12.08 5.81
C PRO A 116 5.83 -12.35 7.03
N SER A 117 6.24 -11.84 8.20
CA SER A 117 5.45 -11.88 9.43
C SER A 117 4.29 -10.89 9.35
N SER A 118 3.30 -11.22 8.52
CA SER A 118 2.14 -10.39 8.20
C SER A 118 0.83 -11.00 8.72
N GLU A 119 0.91 -11.98 9.62
CA GLU A 119 -0.28 -12.60 10.21
C GLU A 119 -0.93 -11.63 11.20
N ASP A 120 -2.27 -11.55 11.11
CA ASP A 120 -3.04 -10.76 12.05
C ASP A 120 -2.83 -11.28 13.47
N PRO A 121 -2.60 -10.40 14.45
CA PRO A 121 -2.50 -10.83 15.83
C PRO A 121 -3.81 -11.50 16.26
N LEU A 122 -3.72 -12.53 17.10
CA LEU A 122 -4.89 -13.17 17.71
C LEU A 122 -5.51 -12.23 18.75
N VAL A 123 -6.25 -11.22 18.27
CA VAL A 123 -6.75 -10.09 19.07
C VAL A 123 -7.54 -10.59 20.28
N ALA A 124 -8.47 -11.52 20.07
CA ALA A 124 -9.29 -12.07 21.15
C ALA A 124 -8.43 -12.72 22.26
N GLN A 125 -7.41 -13.50 21.89
CA GLN A 125 -6.52 -14.13 22.86
C GLN A 125 -5.63 -13.10 23.57
N ASN A 126 -5.13 -12.11 22.84
CA ASN A 126 -4.26 -11.08 23.39
C ASN A 126 -5.00 -10.13 24.34
N TRP A 127 -6.28 -9.84 24.09
CA TRP A 127 -7.11 -9.02 24.99
C TRP A 127 -7.56 -9.74 26.26
N CYS A 128 -7.59 -11.08 26.27
CA CYS A 128 -7.87 -11.86 27.47
C CYS A 128 -6.66 -11.97 28.42
N LYS A 129 -5.46 -11.58 27.99
CA LYS A 129 -4.28 -11.62 28.84
C LYS A 129 -4.35 -10.50 29.87
N ASP A 130 -3.89 -10.77 31.08
CA ASP A 130 -3.74 -9.73 32.11
C ASP A 130 -2.87 -8.60 31.58
N ARG A 131 -3.27 -7.37 31.86
CA ARG A 131 -2.49 -6.21 31.46
C ARG A 131 -1.15 -6.24 32.20
N ASN A 132 -0.06 -6.32 31.44
CA ASN A 132 1.28 -6.22 32.01
C ASN A 132 1.44 -4.87 32.74
N ALA A 133 2.21 -4.87 33.84
CA ALA A 133 2.62 -3.64 34.49
C ALA A 133 3.60 -2.88 33.58
N GLU A 134 3.05 -2.06 32.68
CA GLU A 134 3.84 -1.25 31.76
C GLU A 134 4.42 -0.04 32.49
N ASN A 135 5.74 0.11 32.46
CA ASN A 135 6.42 1.28 33.01
C ASN A 135 6.37 2.43 32.00
N TYR A 136 5.33 3.27 32.08
CA TYR A 136 5.20 4.46 31.25
C TYR A 136 6.01 5.66 31.74
N ALA A 137 6.77 5.55 32.85
CA ALA A 137 7.49 6.69 33.42
C ALA A 137 8.44 7.32 32.40
N ALA A 138 9.28 6.50 31.76
CA ALA A 138 10.19 6.95 30.70
C ALA A 138 9.44 7.60 29.53
N LEU A 139 8.36 6.99 29.04
CA LEU A 139 7.54 7.55 27.96
C LEU A 139 6.95 8.91 28.35
N THR A 140 6.38 9.03 29.55
CA THR A 140 5.80 10.29 30.04
C THR A 140 6.85 11.36 30.24
N ALA A 141 8.07 10.99 30.67
CA ALA A 141 9.17 11.91 30.86
C ALA A 141 9.69 12.43 29.51
N THR A 142 9.95 11.54 28.56
CA THR A 142 10.28 11.87 27.16
C THR A 142 9.23 12.78 26.52
N TRP A 143 7.94 12.50 26.73
CA TRP A 143 6.86 13.28 26.14
C TRP A 143 6.77 14.68 26.77
N ARG A 144 6.87 14.78 28.11
CA ARG A 144 6.87 16.07 28.82
C ARG A 144 8.09 16.92 28.50
N SER A 145 9.26 16.29 28.34
CA SER A 145 10.50 17.00 28.01
C SER A 145 10.62 17.32 26.52
N GLN A 146 9.70 16.83 25.68
CA GLN A 146 9.81 16.84 24.22
C GLN A 146 11.18 16.40 23.71
N ASN A 147 11.83 15.47 24.43
CA ASN A 147 13.19 15.03 24.15
C ASN A 147 13.24 13.50 24.05
N PRO A 148 13.37 12.94 22.83
CA PRO A 148 13.39 11.50 22.60
C PRO A 148 14.63 10.80 23.20
N ARG A 149 15.63 11.55 23.67
CA ARG A 149 16.83 11.04 24.34
C ARG A 149 16.82 11.28 25.85
N TRP A 150 15.64 11.48 26.44
CA TRP A 150 15.54 11.66 27.89
C TRP A 150 16.08 10.43 28.63
N THR A 151 16.92 10.69 29.64
CA THR A 151 17.47 9.70 30.57
C THR A 151 17.23 10.20 31.99
N GLU A 152 16.93 9.28 32.90
CA GLU A 152 16.83 9.55 34.32
C GLU A 152 18.28 9.75 34.85
N GLU A 153 18.61 10.95 35.33
CA GLU A 153 19.90 11.25 36.00
C GLU A 153 19.97 10.61 37.39
#